data_AF-A0A0G1D6G8-F1
#
_entry.id   AF-A0A0G1D6G8-F1
#
_cell.length_a   1.000
_cell.length_b   1.000
_cell.length_c   1.000
_cell.angle_alpha   90.00
_cell.angle_beta   90.00
_cell.angle_gamma   90.00
#
_symmetry.space_group_name_H-M   'P 1'
#
loop_
_entity.id
_entity.type
_entity.pdbx_description
1 polymer ?
#
loop_
_entity_poly.entity_id
_entity_poly.type
_entity_poly.pdbx_seq_one_letter_code
_entity_poly.pdbx_strand_id
1 'polypeptide(L)' 'MFSEVNGDIYIGSTANVEARLARHNSGKVRSTKGNRPWRLLEIHEYDTRVGAMRMERYFKTHQQRELIRKRYNLD' A
#
# COMPACT_ATOMS: atom_id res chain seq x y z
N MET A 1 -0.64 2.30 -0.89
CA MET A 1 0.16 3.53 -0.77
C MET A 1 1.06 3.63 -1.99
N PHE A 2 1.40 4.85 -2.39
CA PHE A 2 2.25 5.16 -3.54
C PHE A 2 3.50 5.91 -3.08
N SER A 3 4.65 5.58 -3.66
CA SER A 3 5.90 6.30 -3.47
C SER A 3 6.04 7.37 -4.55
N GLU A 4 6.08 8.63 -4.14
CA GLU A 4 6.34 9.77 -5.04
C GLU A 4 7.79 9.80 -5.55
N VAL A 5 8.70 8.99 -4.98
CA VAL A 5 10.13 8.98 -5.34
C VAL A 5 10.42 8.07 -6.53
N ASN A 6 9.83 6.88 -6.55
CA ASN A 6 10.18 5.85 -7.53
C ASN A 6 8.95 5.18 -8.16
N GLY A 7 7.74 5.70 -7.91
CA GLY A 7 6.50 5.19 -8.47
C GLY A 7 6.04 3.85 -7.89
N ASP A 8 6.65 3.37 -6.81
CA ASP A 8 6.30 2.07 -6.22
C ASP A 8 4.91 2.08 -5.56
N ILE A 9 4.21 0.95 -5.72
CA ILE A 9 2.96 0.69 -5.00
C ILE A 9 3.24 -0.28 -3.85
N TYR A 10 2.98 0.21 -2.64
CA TYR A 10 2.92 -0.59 -1.42
C TYR A 10 1.48 -1.04 -1.12
N ILE A 11 1.33 -2.35 -0.89
CA ILE A 11 0.07 -3.01 -0.55
C ILE A 11 0.27 -3.80 0.74
N GLY A 12 -0.58 -3.57 1.74
CA GLY A 12 -0.51 -4.25 3.03
C GLY A 12 -1.77 -4.01 3.87
N SER A 13 -2.06 -4.93 4.79
CA SER A 13 -3.15 -4.81 5.76
C SER A 13 -2.68 -4.24 7.10
N THR A 14 -3.58 -3.61 7.85
CA THR A 14 -3.34 -3.09 9.20
C THR A 14 -4.68 -2.83 9.90
N ALA A 15 -4.69 -2.84 11.23
CA ALA A 15 -5.83 -2.39 12.02
C ALA A 15 -5.84 -0.86 12.24
N ASN A 16 -4.73 -0.17 11.96
CA ASN A 16 -4.64 1.29 12.10
C ASN A 16 -3.86 1.88 10.90
N VAL A 17 -4.60 2.48 9.97
CA VAL A 17 -4.06 3.02 8.72
C VAL A 17 -3.15 4.23 8.96
N GLU A 18 -3.51 5.11 9.89
CA GLU A 18 -2.73 6.30 10.21
C GLU A 18 -1.37 5.94 10.80
N ALA A 19 -1.35 5.05 11.79
CA ALA A 19 -0.11 4.56 12.41
C ALA A 19 0.77 3.85 11.39
N ARG A 20 0.18 3.10 10.45
CA ARG A 20 0.89 2.44 9.35
C ARG A 20 1.55 3.48 8.45
N LEU A 21 0.79 4.46 7.97
CA LEU A 21 1.29 5.52 7.09
C LEU A 21 2.41 6.31 7.77
N ALA A 22 2.20 6.72 9.02
CA ALA A 22 3.19 7.43 9.83
C ALA A 22 4.48 6.60 9.99
N ARG A 23 4.39 5.30 10.28
CA ARG A 23 5.55 4.41 10.42
C ARG A 23 6.34 4.24 9.13
N HIS A 24 5.67 4.14 7.99
CA HIS A 24 6.33 4.08 6.69
C HIS A 24 7.01 5.41 6.34
N ASN A 25 6.35 6.54 6.61
CA ASN A 25 6.91 7.89 6.38
C ASN A 25 7.98 8.31 7.39
N SER A 26 8.00 7.73 8.59
CA SER A 26 9.07 7.99 9.56
C SER A 26 10.38 7.26 9.22
N GLY A 27 10.42 6.43 8.17
CA GLY A 27 11.61 5.69 7.76
C GLY A 27 11.98 4.50 8.65
N LYS A 28 11.08 4.10 9.56
CA LYS A 28 11.30 2.98 10.50
C LYS A 28 11.24 1.61 9.83
N VAL A 29 10.81 1.52 8.57
CA VAL A 29 10.67 0.27 7.83
C VAL A 29 11.80 0.16 6.79
N ARG A 30 12.79 -0.71 7.05
CA ARG A 30 14.01 -0.85 6.23
C ARG A 30 13.76 -0.95 4.73
N SER A 31 12.78 -1.73 4.30
CA SER A 31 12.47 -1.98 2.88
C SER A 31 11.73 -0.84 2.17
N THR A 32 11.14 0.09 2.92
CA THR A 32 10.32 1.18 2.35
C THR A 32 10.84 2.58 2.71
N LYS A 33 11.87 2.67 3.55
CA LYS A 33 12.45 3.96 4.00
C LYS A 33 13.09 4.77 2.88
N GLY A 34 13.56 4.13 1.81
CA GLY A 34 14.16 4.80 0.66
C GLY A 34 13.14 5.45 -0.26
N ASN A 35 11.87 5.02 -0.18
CA ASN A 35 10.81 5.36 -1.13
C ASN A 35 9.76 6.27 -0.46
N ARG A 36 10.21 7.09 0.49
CA ARG A 36 9.37 8.09 1.17
C ARG A 36 9.48 9.42 0.41
N PRO A 37 8.44 10.27 0.40
CA PRO A 37 7.18 10.10 1.12
C PRO A 37 6.24 9.12 0.43
N TRP A 38 5.55 8.32 1.26
CA TRP A 38 4.44 7.48 0.87
C TRP A 38 3.13 8.26 0.99
N ARG A 39 2.34 8.27 -0.07
CA ARG A 39 0.98 8.81 -0.12
C ARG A 39 -0.04 7.68 -0.04
N LEU A 40 -1.13 7.88 0.70
CA LEU A 40 -2.25 6.95 0.73
C LEU A 40 -3.04 7.04 -0.58
N LEU A 41 -3.41 5.89 -1.17
CA LEU A 41 -4.21 5.83 -2.40
C LEU A 41 -5.66 5.42 -2.11
N GLU A 42 -5.84 4.20 -1.60
CA GLU A 42 -7.12 3.63 -1.19
C GLU A 42 -6.96 2.79 0.09
N ILE A 43 -8.08 2.61 0.78
CA ILE A 43 -8.27 1.71 1.92
C ILE A 43 -9.41 0.76 1.56
N HIS A 44 -9.29 -0.50 1.97
CA HIS A 44 -10.35 -1.50 1.90
C HIS A 44 -10.55 -2.10 3.28
N GLU A 45 -11.79 -2.05 3.78
CA GLU A 45 -12.16 -2.57 5.09
C GLU A 45 -12.70 -4.00 4.99
N TYR A 46 -12.40 -4.81 5.99
CA TYR A 46 -12.81 -6.20 6.05
C TYR A 46 -13.12 -6.59 7.50
N ASP A 47 -14.22 -7.32 7.70
CA ASP A 47 -14.68 -7.75 9.03
C ASP A 47 -13.70 -8.69 9.73
N THR A 48 -12.89 -9.42 8.96
CA THR A 48 -11.95 -10.39 9.49
C THR A 48 -10.54 -10.16 8.96
N ARG A 49 -9.55 -10.42 9.83
CA ARG A 49 -8.13 -10.44 9.46
C ARG A 49 -7.86 -11.41 8.31
N VAL A 50 -8.55 -12.56 8.30
CA VAL A 50 -8.41 -13.57 7.24
C VAL A 50 -8.89 -13.03 5.90
N GLY A 51 -10.04 -12.34 5.88
CA GLY A 51 -10.55 -11.65 4.69
C GLY A 51 -9.57 -10.60 4.17
N ALA A 52 -9.06 -9.74 5.07
CA ALA A 52 -8.06 -8.73 4.73
C ALA A 52 -6.78 -9.33 4.14
N MET A 53 -6.27 -10.43 4.71
CA MET A 53 -5.06 -11.10 4.22
C MET A 53 -5.27 -11.79 2.87
N ARG A 54 -6.46 -12.38 2.62
CA ARG A 54 -6.81 -12.95 1.32
C ARG A 54 -6.81 -11.86 0.24
N MET A 55 -7.42 -10.72 0.54
CA MET A 55 -7.49 -9.60 -0.40
C MET A 55 -6.14 -8.90 -0.59
N GLU A 56 -5.33 -8.75 0.46
CA GLU A 56 -3.95 -8.27 0.34
C GLU A 56 -3.15 -9.12 -0.65
N ARG A 57 -3.28 -10.45 -0.58
CA ARG A 57 -2.61 -11.37 -1.52
C ARG A 57 -3.13 -11.17 -2.95
N TYR A 58 -4.44 -11.03 -3.13
CA TYR A 58 -5.06 -10.76 -4.42
C TYR A 58 -4.55 -9.45 -5.05
N PHE A 59 -4.58 -8.35 -4.30
CA PHE A 59 -4.11 -7.04 -4.78
C PHE A 59 -2.61 -7.02 -5.07
N LYS A 60 -1.81 -7.87 -4.41
CA LYS A 60 -0.38 -7.99 -4.69
C LYS A 60 -0.04 -8.67 -6.01
N THR A 61 -0.99 -9.31 -6.68
CA THR A 61 -0.78 -9.91 -8.01
C THR A 61 -0.43 -8.85 -9.04
N HIS A 62 0.34 -9.23 -10.07
CA HIS A 62 0.78 -8.30 -11.11
C HIS A 62 -0.40 -7.60 -11.80
N GLN A 63 -1.40 -8.36 -12.25
CA GLN A 63 -2.58 -7.82 -12.92
C GLN A 63 -3.29 -6.76 -12.06
N GLN A 64 -3.44 -7.02 -10.75
CA GLN A 64 -4.10 -6.06 -9.86
C GLN A 64 -3.25 -4.81 -9.63
N ARG A 65 -1.93 -4.93 -9.54
CA ARG A 65 -1.03 -3.77 -9.45
C ARG A 65 -1.15 -2.87 -10.68
N GLU A 66 -1.21 -3.44 -11.88
CA GLU A 66 -1.41 -2.69 -13.13
C GLU A 66 -2.77 -1.99 -13.17
N LEU A 67 -3.84 -2.66 -12.70
CA LEU A 67 -5.15 -2.05 -12.61
C LEU A 67 -5.18 -0.89 -11.61
N ILE A 68 -4.46 -1.00 -10.48
CA ILE A 68 -4.33 0.11 -9.52
C ILE A 68 -3.57 1.27 -10.16
N ARG A 69 -2.49 1.02 -10.91
CA ARG A 69 -1.77 2.10 -11.62
C ARG A 69 -2.67 2.87 -12.56
N LYS A 70 -3.39 2.16 -13.42
CA LYS A 70 -4.34 2.76 -14.37
C LYS A 70 -5.45 3.53 -13.68
N ARG A 71 -6.02 2.98 -12.59
CA ARG A 71 -7.09 3.65 -11.82
C ARG A 71 -6.66 5.03 -11.30
N TYR A 72 -5.41 5.16 -10.90
CA TYR A 72 -4.85 6.37 -10.31
C TYR A 72 -4.01 7.20 -11.29
N ASN A 73 -4.00 6.86 -12.58
CA ASN A 73 -3.18 7.48 -13.62
C ASN A 73 -1.69 7.57 -13.21
N LEU A 74 -1.12 6.45 -12.73
CA LEU A 74 0.27 6.33 -12.26
C LEU A 74 1.20 5.70 -13.30
N ASP A 75 0.85 5.87 -14.58
CA ASP A 75 1.60 5.37 -15.74
C ASP A 75 2.71 6.33 -16.16
#